data_AF-A0A973AW71-F1
#
_entry.id   AF-A0A973AW71-F1
#
_cell.length_a   1.000
_cell.length_b   1.000
_cell.length_c   1.000
_cell.angle_alpha   90.00
_cell.angle_beta   90.00
_cell.angle_gamma   90.00
#
_symmetry.space_group_name_H-M   'P 1'
#
loop_
_entity.id
_entity.type
_entity.pdbx_description
1 polymer ?
#
loop_
_entity_poly.entity_id
_entity_poly.type
_entity_poly.pdbx_seq_one_letter_code
_entity_poly.pdbx_strand_id
1 'polypeptide(L)'
;MPDKPIHRSPSAESTSPGSSPGSRRCGRPRFGSLPASGSTSCRSSRAALLGVFECLQRFGGTPVGQAKLAREAGLANNTVAAGYIELLMDLLCVATAHPWDASKGRVNRRRPCKFHFINTLVAVAWHPARIRSLDDYRALPAEERAKFAEWLVAQELWRRAAVRGEETPEQMAFWQTGDHEIDFVTAPGAAVEVKLGSTNPLEFAWFPKTFSRSHLIAIGKDRWAAGSLEGMTLEDFLLADPATTVGREAVQANWVDA
;
A
#
# COMPACT_ATOMS: atom_id res chain seq x y z
N MET A 1 -37.94 1.71 -26.05
CA MET A 1 -36.74 2.44 -25.61
C MET A 1 -37.12 3.89 -25.44
N PRO A 2 -37.11 4.45 -24.22
CA PRO A 2 -37.23 5.89 -24.03
C PRO A 2 -35.86 6.50 -23.76
N ASP A 3 -35.62 7.61 -24.45
CA ASP A 3 -34.43 8.45 -24.40
C ASP A 3 -34.15 8.98 -22.99
N LYS A 4 -32.89 8.85 -22.55
CA LYS A 4 -32.39 9.50 -21.33
C LYS A 4 -31.93 10.93 -21.66
N PRO A 5 -32.33 11.94 -20.87
CA PRO A 5 -31.86 13.31 -21.06
C PRO A 5 -30.44 13.49 -20.54
N ILE A 6 -29.66 14.23 -21.32
CA ILE A 6 -28.30 14.67 -21.03
C ILE A 6 -28.36 15.82 -20.03
N HIS A 7 -27.91 15.59 -18.79
CA HIS A 7 -27.64 16.67 -17.84
C HIS A 7 -26.27 17.29 -18.16
N ARG A 8 -26.29 18.49 -18.77
CA ARG A 8 -25.18 19.43 -18.75
C ARG A 8 -25.27 20.26 -17.47
N SER A 9 -24.20 20.31 -16.69
CA SER A 9 -24.03 21.29 -15.61
C SER A 9 -23.11 22.44 -16.08
N PRO A 10 -23.34 23.67 -15.60
CA PRO A 10 -22.88 24.88 -16.26
C PRO A 10 -21.46 25.30 -15.85
N SER A 11 -20.79 25.91 -16.82
CA SER A 11 -19.61 26.76 -16.66
C SER A 11 -19.95 27.98 -15.81
N ALA A 12 -19.08 28.32 -14.86
CA ALA A 12 -19.07 29.63 -14.19
C ALA A 12 -17.64 30.17 -14.16
N GLU A 13 -17.35 31.05 -15.12
CA GLU A 13 -16.32 32.09 -14.99
C GLU A 13 -16.94 33.25 -14.20
N SER A 14 -16.26 33.71 -13.16
CA SER A 14 -16.33 35.12 -12.76
C SER A 14 -15.01 35.55 -12.10
N THR A 15 -14.26 36.35 -12.85
CA THR A 15 -13.17 37.19 -12.38
C THR A 15 -13.72 38.44 -11.69
N SER A 16 -13.15 38.82 -10.55
CA SER A 16 -12.91 40.22 -10.18
C SER A 16 -11.84 40.36 -9.09
N PRO A 17 -11.05 41.44 -9.09
CA PRO A 17 -9.85 41.60 -8.27
C PRO A 17 -10.13 42.34 -6.96
N GLY A 18 -9.50 41.89 -5.88
CA GLY A 18 -9.53 42.54 -4.57
C GLY A 18 -8.14 42.61 -3.96
N SER A 19 -7.50 43.77 -4.11
CA SER A 19 -6.24 44.12 -3.46
C SER A 19 -6.49 44.60 -2.03
N SER A 20 -5.84 44.00 -1.02
CA SER A 20 -5.48 44.67 0.25
C SER A 20 -4.53 43.83 1.13
N PRO A 21 -3.80 44.48 2.07
CA PRO A 21 -2.43 44.12 2.41
C PRO A 21 -2.27 43.41 3.76
N GLY A 22 -1.11 42.77 3.94
CA GLY A 22 -0.47 42.64 5.26
C GLY A 22 -0.75 41.34 6.03
N SER A 23 -0.25 40.21 5.54
CA SER A 23 -0.11 39.01 6.37
C SER A 23 1.36 38.79 6.76
N ARG A 24 1.58 38.78 8.08
CA ARG A 24 2.87 38.61 8.75
C ARG A 24 3.44 37.23 8.40
N ARG A 25 4.66 37.21 7.89
CA ARG A 25 5.44 36.00 7.66
C ARG A 25 5.69 35.31 9.01
N CYS A 26 4.95 34.26 9.31
CA CYS A 26 5.38 33.26 10.28
C CYS A 26 6.64 32.59 9.75
N GLY A 27 7.76 32.81 10.45
CA GLY A 27 9.05 32.23 10.13
C GLY A 27 8.96 30.71 10.14
N ARG A 28 9.25 30.09 9.00
CA ARG A 28 9.64 28.68 8.98
C ARG A 28 10.92 28.53 9.82
N PRO A 29 11.02 27.54 10.72
CA PRO A 29 12.28 27.24 11.38
C PRO A 29 13.31 26.88 10.31
N ARG A 30 14.36 27.69 10.19
CA ARG A 30 15.56 27.32 9.44
C ARG A 30 16.21 26.17 10.19
N PHE A 31 16.03 24.96 9.68
CA PHE A 31 16.89 23.85 10.08
C PHE A 31 18.34 24.23 9.76
N GLY A 32 19.18 24.18 10.78
CA GLY A 32 20.56 24.63 10.72
C GLY A 32 21.34 23.96 9.60
N SER A 33 22.04 24.77 8.84
CA SER A 33 23.06 24.36 7.88
C SER A 33 24.20 23.66 8.63
N LEU A 34 24.28 22.33 8.48
CA LEU A 34 25.43 21.54 8.92
C LEU A 34 26.63 21.80 7.99
N PRO A 35 27.87 21.86 8.52
CA PRO A 35 29.06 22.15 7.75
C PRO A 35 29.42 20.98 6.82
N ALA A 36 29.76 21.32 5.58
CA ALA A 36 30.30 20.39 4.60
C ALA A 36 31.80 20.18 4.89
N SER A 37 32.17 19.02 5.41
CA SER A 37 33.58 18.62 5.51
C SER A 37 33.75 17.15 5.19
N GLY A 38 34.59 16.86 4.20
CA GLY A 38 35.44 15.68 4.16
C GLY A 38 34.81 14.41 3.58
N SER A 39 35.38 13.97 2.45
CA SER A 39 35.10 12.69 1.78
C SER A 39 34.89 11.53 2.75
N THR A 40 33.66 11.07 2.87
CA THR A 40 33.29 9.82 3.50
C THR A 40 32.37 9.11 2.52
N SER A 41 32.63 7.81 2.30
CA SER A 41 31.80 6.97 1.45
C SER A 41 30.32 7.26 1.67
N CYS A 42 29.58 7.59 0.61
CA CYS A 42 28.11 7.65 0.58
C CYS A 42 27.44 6.28 0.85
N ARG A 43 28.09 5.39 1.61
CA ARG A 43 27.57 4.11 2.05
C ARG A 43 26.76 4.36 3.32
N SER A 44 25.45 4.48 3.14
CA SER A 44 24.44 4.33 4.18
C SER A 44 24.56 5.24 5.39
N SER A 45 24.14 6.51 5.27
CA SER A 45 23.96 7.35 6.45
C SER A 45 22.68 6.94 7.19
N ARG A 46 22.73 6.86 8.52
CA ARG A 46 21.56 6.59 9.38
C ARG A 46 20.40 7.56 9.10
N ALA A 47 20.72 8.82 8.81
CA ALA A 47 19.74 9.85 8.51
C ALA A 47 18.94 9.53 7.23
N ALA A 48 19.62 9.06 6.18
CA ALA A 48 18.97 8.67 4.93
C ALA A 48 18.06 7.45 5.11
N LEU A 49 18.48 6.45 5.88
CA LEU A 49 17.61 5.31 6.21
C LEU A 49 16.35 5.75 6.96
N LEU A 50 16.49 6.62 7.98
CA LEU A 50 15.35 7.16 8.72
C LEU A 50 14.42 7.98 7.82
N GLY A 51 14.97 8.78 6.90
CA GLY A 51 14.17 9.52 5.92
C GLY A 51 13.36 8.60 4.98
N VAL A 52 13.93 7.45 4.60
CA VAL A 52 13.19 6.42 3.85
C VAL A 52 12.06 5.85 4.71
N PHE A 53 12.33 5.43 5.95
CA PHE A 53 11.30 4.92 6.87
C PHE A 53 10.13 5.90 7.05
N GLU A 54 10.42 7.18 7.30
CA GLU A 54 9.40 8.24 7.43
C GLU A 54 8.56 8.37 6.15
N CYS A 55 9.20 8.29 4.99
CA CYS A 55 8.49 8.30 3.71
C CYS A 55 7.59 7.08 3.55
N LEU A 56 8.08 5.88 3.83
CA LEU A 56 7.29 4.65 3.68
C LEU A 56 6.06 4.64 4.57
N GLN A 57 6.18 5.09 5.83
CA GLN A 57 5.03 5.21 6.72
C GLN A 57 4.01 6.27 6.26
N ARG A 58 4.51 7.40 5.75
CA ARG A 58 3.66 8.47 5.22
C ARG A 58 2.89 8.00 3.99
N PHE A 59 3.54 7.29 3.06
CA PHE A 59 2.89 6.76 1.87
C PHE A 59 1.94 5.60 2.19
N GLY A 60 2.31 4.70 3.11
CA GLY A 60 1.51 3.53 3.46
C GLY A 60 1.18 2.68 2.23
N GLY A 61 -0.11 2.43 2.02
CA GLY A 61 -0.62 1.74 0.82
C GLY A 61 -0.58 2.58 -0.47
N THR A 62 -0.13 3.84 -0.46
CA THR A 62 -0.09 4.66 -1.69
C THR A 62 1.09 4.29 -2.59
N PRO A 63 0.88 3.95 -3.87
CA PRO A 63 1.98 3.64 -4.77
C PRO A 63 2.92 4.83 -4.99
N VAL A 64 4.23 4.60 -4.88
CA VAL A 64 5.27 5.64 -5.05
C VAL A 64 6.41 5.15 -5.94
N GLY A 65 6.79 5.97 -6.92
CA GLY A 65 7.92 5.68 -7.78
C GLY A 65 9.26 6.07 -7.11
N GLN A 66 10.34 5.37 -7.47
CA GLN A 66 11.66 5.56 -6.86
C GLN A 66 12.18 7.01 -6.95
N ALA A 67 11.91 7.73 -8.04
CA ALA A 67 12.28 9.13 -8.16
C ALA A 67 11.55 10.05 -7.17
N LYS A 68 10.26 9.78 -6.90
CA LYS A 68 9.49 10.51 -5.89
C LYS A 68 9.97 10.16 -4.49
N LEU A 69 10.20 8.87 -4.21
CA LEU A 69 10.75 8.42 -2.94
C LEU A 69 12.10 9.07 -2.64
N ALA A 70 13.03 9.08 -3.61
CA ALA A 70 14.34 9.70 -3.46
C ALA A 70 14.24 11.18 -3.08
N ARG A 71 13.41 11.95 -3.79
CA ARG A 71 13.22 13.38 -3.52
C ARG A 71 12.64 13.63 -2.13
N GLU A 72 11.66 12.83 -1.73
CA GLU A 72 10.95 12.96 -0.46
C GLU A 72 11.80 12.54 0.74
N ALA A 73 12.68 11.55 0.57
CA ALA A 73 13.61 11.09 1.59
C ALA A 73 14.93 11.87 1.61
N GLY A 74 15.10 12.89 0.75
CA GLY A 74 16.34 13.68 0.67
C GLY A 74 17.55 12.90 0.14
N LEU A 75 17.32 11.90 -0.71
CA LEU A 75 18.35 11.07 -1.32
C LEU A 75 18.87 11.66 -2.64
N ALA A 76 20.10 11.30 -3.00
CA ALA A 76 20.76 11.84 -4.19
C ALA A 76 20.06 11.46 -5.51
N ASN A 77 19.54 10.23 -5.63
CA ASN A 77 18.87 9.74 -6.83
C ASN A 77 18.00 8.50 -6.54
N ASN A 78 17.28 8.04 -7.57
CA ASN A 78 16.42 6.85 -7.52
C ASN A 78 17.17 5.53 -7.30
N THR A 79 18.44 5.43 -7.69
CA THR A 79 19.26 4.23 -7.49
C THR A 79 19.63 4.07 -6.02
N VAL A 80 19.95 5.18 -5.33
CA VAL A 80 20.17 5.17 -3.88
C VAL A 80 18.89 4.79 -3.13
N ALA A 81 17.73 5.30 -3.56
CA ALA A 81 16.44 4.90 -2.98
C ALA A 81 16.16 3.41 -3.15
N ALA A 82 16.39 2.87 -4.36
CA ALA A 82 16.25 1.44 -4.62
C ALA A 82 17.16 0.59 -3.72
N GLY A 83 18.43 0.95 -3.55
CA GLY A 83 19.34 0.22 -2.67
C GLY A 83 18.93 0.23 -1.19
N TYR A 84 18.29 1.30 -0.71
CA TYR A 84 17.70 1.31 0.64
C TYR A 84 16.47 0.41 0.76
N ILE A 85 15.62 0.37 -0.27
CA ILE A 85 14.48 -0.54 -0.30
C ILE A 85 14.96 -2.00 -0.31
N GLU A 86 15.92 -2.34 -1.17
CA GLU A 86 16.54 -3.68 -1.22
C GLU A 86 17.10 -4.06 0.15
N LEU A 87 17.86 -3.17 0.79
CA LEU A 87 18.36 -3.40 2.15
C LEU A 87 17.22 -3.65 3.16
N LEU A 88 16.12 -2.91 3.08
CA LEU A 88 14.97 -3.11 3.97
C LEU A 88 14.22 -4.42 3.68
N MET A 89 14.18 -4.86 2.42
CA MET A 89 13.62 -6.15 2.03
C MET A 89 14.49 -7.30 2.56
N ASP A 90 15.82 -7.20 2.40
CA ASP A 90 16.78 -8.19 2.94
C ASP A 90 16.69 -8.30 4.47
N LEU A 91 16.39 -7.19 5.15
CA LEU A 91 16.16 -7.14 6.59
C LEU A 91 14.72 -7.53 6.99
N LEU A 92 13.91 -8.03 6.05
CA LEU A 92 12.52 -8.44 6.25
C LEU A 92 11.64 -7.35 6.88
N CYS A 93 11.95 -6.09 6.59
CA CYS A 93 11.18 -4.95 7.09
C CYS A 93 9.99 -4.67 6.19
N VAL A 94 10.21 -4.70 4.88
CA VAL A 94 9.23 -4.27 3.86
C VAL A 94 9.14 -5.26 2.71
N ALA A 95 7.96 -5.32 2.10
CA ALA A 95 7.68 -5.98 0.83
C ALA A 95 7.22 -4.97 -0.21
N THR A 96 7.45 -5.27 -1.48
CA THR A 96 7.04 -4.46 -2.61
C THR A 96 5.80 -5.05 -3.26
N ALA A 97 4.72 -4.29 -3.37
CA ALA A 97 3.57 -4.69 -4.18
C ALA A 97 3.54 -3.91 -5.50
N HIS A 98 3.62 -4.64 -6.61
CA HIS A 98 3.64 -4.05 -7.95
C HIS A 98 2.25 -4.07 -8.60
N PRO A 99 1.95 -3.13 -9.51
CA PRO A 99 0.66 -3.13 -10.21
C PRO A 99 0.47 -4.41 -11.05
N TRP A 100 -0.67 -5.06 -10.92
CA TRP A 100 -1.11 -6.21 -11.70
C TRP A 100 -1.79 -5.73 -12.98
N ASP A 101 -1.34 -6.24 -14.13
CA ASP A 101 -2.00 -6.05 -15.42
C ASP A 101 -3.03 -7.17 -15.59
N ALA A 102 -4.29 -6.88 -15.25
CA ALA A 102 -5.39 -7.85 -15.34
C ALA A 102 -5.60 -8.41 -16.76
N SER A 103 -5.28 -7.63 -17.80
CA SER A 103 -5.43 -8.07 -19.19
C SER A 103 -4.37 -9.10 -19.60
N LYS A 104 -3.17 -9.00 -19.01
CA LYS A 104 -2.03 -9.86 -19.32
C LYS A 104 -1.80 -10.94 -18.27
N GLY A 105 -2.47 -10.86 -17.13
CA GLY A 105 -2.26 -11.75 -15.99
C GLY A 105 -0.82 -11.72 -15.48
N ARG A 106 -0.20 -10.53 -15.38
CA ARG A 106 1.19 -10.40 -14.89
C ARG A 106 1.45 -9.10 -14.13
N VAL A 107 2.45 -9.10 -13.26
CA VAL A 107 2.94 -7.91 -12.56
C VAL A 107 3.68 -6.95 -13.51
N ASN A 108 3.49 -5.64 -13.30
CA ASN A 108 4.17 -4.57 -14.01
C ASN A 108 5.19 -3.87 -13.11
N ARG A 109 6.44 -4.34 -13.14
CA ARG A 109 7.55 -3.80 -12.34
C ARG A 109 8.03 -2.40 -12.75
N ARG A 110 7.57 -1.86 -13.88
CA ARG A 110 8.00 -0.53 -14.38
C ARG A 110 7.18 0.62 -13.81
N ARG A 111 6.04 0.33 -13.17
CA ARG A 111 5.14 1.34 -12.59
C ARG A 111 5.42 1.53 -11.09
N PRO A 112 4.99 2.67 -10.51
CA PRO A 112 5.03 2.87 -9.06
C PRO A 112 4.45 1.68 -8.29
N CYS A 113 5.11 1.29 -7.21
CA CYS A 113 4.70 0.18 -6.33
C CYS A 113 4.32 0.70 -4.95
N LYS A 114 3.58 -0.12 -4.20
CA LYS A 114 3.36 0.07 -2.76
C LYS A 114 4.52 -0.57 -1.99
N PHE A 115 4.78 -0.06 -0.78
CA PHE A 115 5.77 -0.61 0.14
C PHE A 115 5.07 -0.95 1.46
N HIS A 116 4.84 -2.23 1.71
CA HIS A 116 4.16 -2.69 2.92
C HIS A 116 5.18 -3.11 3.97
N PHE A 117 4.96 -2.76 5.23
CA PHE A 117 5.74 -3.36 6.30
C PHE A 117 5.29 -4.81 6.51
N ILE A 118 6.14 -5.77 6.19
CA ILE A 118 5.91 -7.20 6.49
C ILE A 118 6.43 -7.61 7.87
N ASN A 119 7.05 -6.68 8.57
CA ASN A 119 7.34 -6.78 9.99
C ASN A 119 6.66 -5.63 10.71
N THR A 120 5.45 -5.88 11.22
CA THR A 120 4.65 -4.87 11.93
C THR A 120 5.32 -4.37 13.22
N LEU A 121 6.23 -5.14 13.83
CA LEU A 121 7.03 -4.64 14.96
C LEU A 121 7.96 -3.50 14.52
N VAL A 122 8.54 -3.60 13.32
CA VAL A 122 9.32 -2.52 12.72
C VAL A 122 8.43 -1.32 12.40
N ALA A 123 7.21 -1.53 11.87
CA ALA A 123 6.29 -0.41 11.66
C ALA A 123 5.97 0.34 12.97
N VAL A 124 5.65 -0.39 14.04
CA VAL A 124 5.33 0.17 15.36
C VAL A 124 6.54 0.90 15.98
N ALA A 125 7.72 0.28 15.97
CA ALA A 125 8.89 0.81 16.66
C ALA A 125 9.42 2.12 16.04
N TRP A 126 9.14 2.36 14.75
CA TRP A 126 9.53 3.59 14.05
C TRP A 126 8.35 4.54 13.82
N HIS A 127 7.15 4.26 14.33
CA HIS A 127 5.99 5.10 14.09
C HIS A 127 6.16 6.51 14.70
N PRO A 128 5.86 7.62 13.99
CA PRO A 128 5.99 8.97 14.53
C PRO A 128 5.20 9.21 15.82
N ALA A 129 4.04 8.55 15.96
CA ALA A 129 3.23 8.60 17.17
C ALA A 129 3.78 7.78 18.35
N ARG A 130 4.88 7.02 18.16
CA ARG A 130 5.54 6.20 19.18
C ARG A 130 4.58 5.28 19.94
N ILE A 131 3.85 4.46 19.20
CA ILE A 131 2.82 3.55 19.75
C ILE A 131 3.48 2.59 20.76
N ARG A 132 3.07 2.63 22.04
CA ARG A 132 3.57 1.74 23.11
C ARG A 132 2.48 0.88 23.74
N SER A 133 1.21 1.17 23.44
CA SER A 133 0.05 0.47 23.98
C SER A 133 -1.08 0.33 22.95
N LEU A 134 -2.07 -0.50 23.28
CA LEU A 134 -3.29 -0.60 22.49
C LEU A 134 -4.10 0.70 22.48
N ASP A 135 -4.04 1.47 23.56
CA ASP A 135 -4.76 2.75 23.65
C ASP A 135 -4.09 3.80 22.75
N ASP A 136 -2.75 3.81 22.64
CA ASP A 136 -2.05 4.65 21.66
C ASP A 136 -2.48 4.30 20.23
N TYR A 137 -2.58 3.01 19.92
CA TYR A 137 -3.05 2.55 18.61
C TYR A 137 -4.49 2.98 18.34
N ARG A 138 -5.38 2.83 19.32
CA ARG A 138 -6.79 3.26 19.21
C ARG A 138 -6.92 4.78 19.05
N ALA A 139 -5.99 5.55 19.61
CA ALA A 139 -5.96 7.00 19.48
C ALA A 139 -5.51 7.49 18.09
N LEU A 140 -4.91 6.63 17.26
CA LEU A 140 -4.52 6.99 15.90
C LEU A 140 -5.73 7.37 15.03
N PRO A 141 -5.55 8.24 14.02
CA PRO A 141 -6.55 8.45 12.98
C PRO A 141 -6.95 7.14 12.29
N ALA A 142 -8.20 7.06 11.81
CA ALA A 142 -8.70 5.85 11.14
C ALA A 142 -7.86 5.47 9.91
N GLU A 143 -7.35 6.44 9.17
CA GLU A 143 -6.48 6.25 8.01
C GLU A 143 -5.15 5.58 8.40
N GLU A 144 -4.53 5.99 9.51
CA GLU A 144 -3.30 5.37 10.00
C GLU A 144 -3.54 3.94 10.47
N ARG A 145 -4.67 3.67 11.16
CA ARG A 145 -5.06 2.30 11.53
C ARG A 145 -5.34 1.42 10.32
N ALA A 146 -5.87 1.98 9.23
CA ALA A 146 -6.10 1.25 7.99
C ALA A 146 -4.78 0.75 7.37
N LYS A 147 -3.72 1.58 7.40
CA LYS A 147 -2.37 1.14 6.97
C LYS A 147 -1.87 -0.05 7.77
N PHE A 148 -2.07 -0.05 9.09
CA PHE A 148 -1.69 -1.20 9.93
C PHE A 148 -2.46 -2.46 9.59
N ALA A 149 -3.76 -2.36 9.27
CA ALA A 149 -4.55 -3.51 8.83
C ALA A 149 -4.02 -4.07 7.51
N GLU A 150 -3.76 -3.21 6.52
CA GLU A 150 -3.17 -3.59 5.22
C GLU A 150 -1.78 -4.22 5.40
N TRP A 151 -0.91 -3.65 6.26
CA TRP A 151 0.41 -4.20 6.57
C TRP A 151 0.35 -5.55 7.31
N LEU A 152 -0.62 -5.74 8.20
CA LEU A 152 -0.78 -7.03 8.89
C LEU A 152 -1.21 -8.13 7.91
N VAL A 153 -2.07 -7.79 6.95
CA VAL A 153 -2.44 -8.70 5.85
C VAL A 153 -1.22 -8.98 4.97
N ALA A 154 -0.44 -7.96 4.59
CA ALA A 154 0.79 -8.14 3.83
C ALA A 154 1.79 -9.06 4.56
N GLN A 155 2.02 -8.85 5.86
CA GLN A 155 2.87 -9.70 6.69
C GLN A 155 2.39 -11.16 6.67
N GLU A 156 1.09 -11.40 6.78
CA GLU A 156 0.55 -12.75 6.76
C GLU A 156 0.65 -13.40 5.38
N LEU A 157 0.40 -12.65 4.29
CA LEU A 157 0.61 -13.13 2.93
C LEU A 157 2.07 -13.50 2.68
N TRP A 158 3.01 -12.65 3.10
CA TRP A 158 4.44 -12.93 3.05
C TRP A 158 4.79 -14.20 3.84
N ARG A 159 4.27 -14.34 5.07
CA ARG A 159 4.53 -15.51 5.91
C ARG A 159 4.03 -16.80 5.24
N ARG A 160 2.83 -16.78 4.63
CA ARG A 160 2.27 -17.92 3.89
C ARG A 160 3.12 -18.29 2.69
N ALA A 161 3.53 -17.31 1.89
CA ALA A 161 4.43 -17.52 0.75
C ALA A 161 5.78 -18.13 1.19
N ALA A 162 6.37 -17.61 2.26
CA ALA A 162 7.61 -18.13 2.82
C ALA A 162 7.47 -19.59 3.33
N VAL A 163 6.37 -19.91 4.02
CA VAL A 163 6.08 -21.29 4.47
C VAL A 163 5.88 -22.25 3.29
N ARG A 164 5.34 -21.78 2.17
CA ARG A 164 5.23 -22.56 0.92
C ARG A 164 6.58 -22.72 0.20
N GLY A 165 7.63 -22.04 0.64
CA GLY A 165 8.94 -22.07 0.00
C GLY A 165 9.00 -21.27 -1.31
N GLU A 166 8.17 -20.23 -1.46
CA GLU A 166 8.31 -19.30 -2.59
C GLU A 166 9.66 -18.59 -2.53
N GLU A 167 10.29 -18.38 -3.69
CA GLU A 167 11.64 -17.80 -3.78
C GLU A 167 11.67 -16.31 -3.39
N THR A 168 10.61 -15.58 -3.73
CA THR A 168 10.51 -14.11 -3.51
C THR A 168 9.20 -13.75 -2.80
N PRO A 169 8.98 -14.19 -1.54
CA PRO A 169 7.73 -13.95 -0.80
C PRO A 169 7.46 -12.46 -0.53
N GLU A 170 8.48 -11.62 -0.61
CA GLU A 170 8.41 -10.16 -0.46
C GLU A 170 7.93 -9.43 -1.74
N GLN A 171 7.72 -10.15 -2.84
CA GLN A 171 7.12 -9.60 -4.04
C GLN A 171 5.62 -9.89 -4.07
N MET A 172 4.84 -8.82 -4.02
CA MET A 172 3.38 -8.86 -4.03
C MET A 172 2.84 -8.16 -5.28
N ALA A 173 1.54 -8.28 -5.49
CA ALA A 173 0.84 -7.57 -6.56
C ALA A 173 -0.38 -6.86 -6.01
N PHE A 174 -0.74 -5.70 -6.57
CA PHE A 174 -1.98 -4.97 -6.28
C PHE A 174 -2.62 -4.54 -7.60
N TRP A 175 -3.90 -4.21 -7.62
CA TRP A 175 -4.56 -3.72 -8.83
C TRP A 175 -5.28 -2.40 -8.55
N GLN A 176 -5.25 -1.47 -9.50
CA GLN A 176 -5.97 -0.20 -9.36
C GLN A 176 -6.44 0.36 -10.70
N THR A 177 -7.53 1.11 -10.65
CA THR A 177 -8.10 1.95 -11.71
C THR A 177 -8.39 3.34 -11.15
N GLY A 178 -9.07 4.20 -11.91
CA GLY A 178 -9.51 5.50 -11.38
C GLY A 178 -10.59 5.39 -10.29
N ASP A 179 -11.38 4.31 -10.32
CA ASP A 179 -12.57 4.16 -9.47
C ASP A 179 -12.42 3.07 -8.40
N HIS A 180 -11.55 2.10 -8.64
CA HIS A 180 -11.46 0.88 -7.84
C HIS A 180 -10.02 0.45 -7.61
N GLU A 181 -9.77 -0.14 -6.45
CA GLU A 181 -8.49 -0.70 -6.04
C GLU A 181 -8.72 -2.10 -5.45
N ILE A 182 -7.70 -2.94 -5.55
CA ILE A 182 -7.53 -4.22 -4.85
C ILE A 182 -6.17 -4.18 -4.20
N ASP A 183 -6.12 -4.31 -2.88
CA ASP A 183 -4.87 -4.23 -2.13
C ASP A 183 -3.87 -5.32 -2.50
N PHE A 184 -4.33 -6.56 -2.65
CA PHE A 184 -3.47 -7.69 -2.98
C PHE A 184 -4.09 -8.61 -4.04
N VAL A 185 -3.31 -8.96 -5.06
CA VAL A 185 -3.59 -10.04 -6.00
C VAL A 185 -2.67 -11.20 -5.65
N THR A 186 -3.20 -12.23 -4.98
CA THR A 186 -2.40 -13.35 -4.45
C THR A 186 -2.15 -14.43 -5.51
N ALA A 187 -3.03 -14.52 -6.50
CA ALA A 187 -2.89 -15.37 -7.68
C ALA A 187 -3.75 -14.80 -8.83
N PRO A 188 -3.60 -15.26 -10.10
CA PRO A 188 -4.45 -14.81 -11.20
C PRO A 188 -5.97 -14.94 -10.94
N GLY A 189 -6.37 -15.89 -10.09
CA GLY A 189 -7.76 -16.14 -9.69
C GLY A 189 -8.11 -15.71 -8.27
N ALA A 190 -7.21 -15.05 -7.52
CA ALA A 190 -7.44 -14.75 -6.12
C ALA A 190 -6.97 -13.34 -5.75
N ALA A 191 -7.83 -12.61 -5.05
CA ALA A 191 -7.61 -11.24 -4.61
C ALA A 191 -8.03 -11.06 -3.15
N VAL A 192 -7.38 -10.11 -2.49
CA VAL A 192 -7.68 -9.68 -1.13
C VAL A 192 -7.82 -8.16 -1.11
N GLU A 193 -8.89 -7.68 -0.49
CA GLU A 193 -9.14 -6.26 -0.21
C GLU A 193 -9.22 -6.07 1.30
N VAL A 194 -8.63 -5.01 1.84
CA VAL A 194 -8.62 -4.72 3.27
C VAL A 194 -9.38 -3.43 3.57
N LYS A 195 -10.41 -3.53 4.41
CA LYS A 195 -11.17 -2.38 4.90
C LYS A 195 -11.26 -2.42 6.43
N LEU A 196 -10.95 -1.31 7.09
CA LEU A 196 -11.07 -1.23 8.56
C LEU A 196 -12.54 -1.26 9.05
N GLY A 197 -13.48 -0.89 8.19
CA GLY A 197 -14.89 -0.70 8.50
C GLY A 197 -15.76 -1.94 8.26
N SER A 198 -17.06 -1.70 8.35
CA SER A 198 -18.05 -2.64 7.85
C SER A 198 -17.94 -2.77 6.33
N THR A 199 -18.23 -3.96 5.81
CA THR A 199 -18.21 -4.25 4.39
C THR A 199 -19.44 -5.05 4.02
N ASN A 200 -19.87 -4.95 2.76
CA ASN A 200 -20.96 -5.76 2.25
C ASN A 200 -20.71 -6.15 0.78
N PRO A 201 -21.37 -7.20 0.27
CA PRO A 201 -21.16 -7.66 -1.10
C PRO A 201 -21.39 -6.60 -2.19
N LEU A 202 -22.31 -5.64 -1.97
CA LEU A 202 -22.69 -4.66 -2.99
C LEU A 202 -21.56 -3.68 -3.29
N GLU A 203 -20.73 -3.35 -2.29
CA GLU A 203 -19.52 -2.53 -2.49
C GLU A 203 -18.54 -3.15 -3.50
N PHE A 204 -18.60 -4.46 -3.69
CA PHE A 204 -17.72 -5.24 -4.54
C PHE A 204 -18.43 -5.82 -5.77
N ALA A 205 -19.66 -5.38 -6.08
CA ALA A 205 -20.42 -5.86 -7.24
C ALA A 205 -19.74 -5.57 -8.60
N TRP A 206 -18.74 -4.69 -8.62
CA TRP A 206 -17.90 -4.43 -9.78
C TRP A 206 -16.85 -5.53 -10.01
N PHE A 207 -16.38 -6.20 -8.95
CA PHE A 207 -15.26 -7.13 -9.02
C PHE A 207 -15.53 -8.31 -9.98
N PRO A 208 -16.67 -9.01 -9.94
CA PRO A 208 -16.94 -10.12 -10.87
C PRO A 208 -17.09 -9.66 -12.33
N LYS A 209 -17.32 -8.37 -12.59
CA LYS A 209 -17.36 -7.82 -13.96
C LYS A 209 -15.95 -7.61 -14.51
N THR A 210 -15.03 -7.18 -13.64
CA THR A 210 -13.61 -6.98 -13.98
C THR A 210 -12.83 -8.29 -13.98
N PHE A 211 -13.14 -9.19 -13.05
CA PHE A 211 -12.44 -10.45 -12.79
C PHE A 211 -13.42 -11.63 -12.78
N SER A 212 -13.95 -11.99 -13.94
CA SER A 212 -15.09 -12.93 -14.11
C SER A 212 -14.85 -14.37 -13.66
N ARG A 213 -13.61 -14.73 -13.30
CA ARG A 213 -13.22 -16.07 -12.83
C ARG A 213 -12.37 -16.04 -11.57
N SER A 214 -12.32 -14.89 -10.90
CA SER A 214 -11.52 -14.72 -9.70
C SER A 214 -12.40 -14.64 -8.47
N HIS A 215 -11.80 -14.97 -7.34
CA HIS A 215 -12.39 -14.86 -6.02
C HIS A 215 -11.82 -13.63 -5.30
N LEU A 216 -12.68 -12.89 -4.61
CA LEU A 216 -12.28 -11.78 -3.73
C LEU A 216 -12.59 -12.12 -2.28
N ILE A 217 -11.57 -12.01 -1.43
CA ILE A 217 -11.71 -11.99 0.02
C ILE A 217 -11.65 -10.52 0.48
N ALA A 218 -12.75 -10.00 0.99
CA ALA A 218 -12.82 -8.70 1.63
C ALA A 218 -12.63 -8.85 3.14
N ILE A 219 -11.49 -8.38 3.64
CA ILE A 219 -11.17 -8.39 5.07
C ILE A 219 -11.77 -7.12 5.69
N GLY A 220 -12.67 -7.29 6.67
CA GLY A 220 -13.30 -6.17 7.37
C GLY A 220 -13.89 -6.53 8.72
N LYS A 221 -14.97 -5.86 9.12
CA LYS A 221 -15.68 -6.17 10.38
C LYS A 221 -16.72 -7.28 10.24
N ASP A 222 -17.26 -7.47 9.04
CA ASP A 222 -18.43 -8.31 8.80
C ASP A 222 -18.06 -9.60 8.08
N ARG A 223 -18.78 -10.68 8.39
CA ARG A 223 -18.69 -11.97 7.70
C ARG A 223 -19.86 -12.09 6.72
N TRP A 224 -19.59 -12.47 5.49
CA TRP A 224 -20.62 -12.69 4.47
C TRP A 224 -20.08 -13.52 3.30
N ALA A 225 -20.97 -14.07 2.48
CA ALA A 225 -20.59 -14.78 1.25
C ALA A 225 -21.61 -14.48 0.15
N ALA A 226 -21.14 -14.19 -1.07
CA ALA A 226 -21.97 -13.86 -2.22
C ALA A 226 -21.27 -14.23 -3.54
N GLY A 227 -21.49 -15.45 -4.02
CA GLY A 227 -20.89 -15.92 -5.27
C GLY A 227 -19.37 -16.05 -5.14
N SER A 228 -18.61 -15.29 -5.94
CA SER A 228 -17.14 -15.25 -5.90
C SER A 228 -16.57 -14.21 -4.92
N LEU A 229 -17.42 -13.64 -4.07
CA LEU A 229 -17.07 -12.66 -3.07
C LEU A 229 -17.29 -13.25 -1.67
N GLU A 230 -16.33 -13.03 -0.78
CA GLU A 230 -16.39 -13.46 0.61
C GLU A 230 -15.93 -12.32 1.52
N GLY A 231 -16.69 -12.05 2.58
CA GLY A 231 -16.30 -11.17 3.66
C GLY A 231 -15.82 -11.99 4.85
N MET A 232 -14.65 -11.66 5.39
CA MET A 232 -14.13 -12.27 6.61
C MET A 232 -13.52 -11.23 7.54
N THR A 233 -13.42 -11.55 8.83
CA THR A 233 -12.75 -10.64 9.77
C THR A 233 -11.23 -10.75 9.64
N LEU A 234 -10.51 -9.71 10.07
CA LEU A 234 -9.05 -9.77 10.15
C LEU A 234 -8.56 -10.91 11.05
N GLU A 235 -9.28 -11.17 12.15
CA GLU A 235 -9.00 -12.31 13.04
C GLU A 235 -9.17 -13.64 12.31
N ASP A 236 -10.29 -13.84 11.59
CA ASP A 236 -10.49 -15.07 10.81
C ASP A 236 -9.39 -15.25 9.78
N PHE A 237 -8.96 -14.16 9.11
CA PHE A 237 -7.91 -14.23 8.10
C PHE A 237 -6.59 -14.69 8.72
N LEU A 238 -6.21 -14.14 9.89
CA LEU A 238 -4.96 -14.48 10.57
C LEU A 238 -4.96 -15.88 11.19
N LEU A 239 -6.13 -16.36 11.64
CA LEU A 239 -6.27 -17.69 12.25
C LEU A 239 -6.59 -18.79 11.22
N ALA A 240 -6.94 -18.44 9.98
CA ALA A 240 -7.21 -19.42 8.93
C ALA A 240 -5.97 -20.28 8.66
N ASP A 241 -6.19 -21.59 8.58
CA ASP A 241 -5.15 -22.51 8.11
C ASP A 241 -4.78 -22.14 6.65
N PRO A 242 -3.49 -21.90 6.36
CA PRO A 242 -3.03 -21.68 5.00
C PRO A 242 -3.58 -22.72 4.02
N ALA A 243 -3.68 -24.00 4.40
CA ALA A 243 -4.22 -25.06 3.54
C ALA A 243 -5.69 -24.86 3.17
N THR A 244 -6.48 -24.28 4.08
CA THR A 244 -7.91 -24.02 3.86
C THR A 244 -8.13 -22.81 2.96
N THR A 245 -7.25 -21.80 3.04
CA THR A 245 -7.24 -20.68 2.08
C THR A 245 -6.70 -21.13 0.72
N VAL A 246 -5.65 -21.96 0.71
CA VAL A 246 -4.93 -22.41 -0.50
C VAL A 246 -5.77 -23.36 -1.37
N GLY A 247 -6.71 -24.12 -0.80
CA GLY A 247 -7.68 -24.91 -1.58
C GLY A 247 -8.51 -24.08 -2.58
N ARG A 248 -8.55 -22.75 -2.41
CA ARG A 248 -9.15 -21.77 -3.35
C ARG A 248 -8.12 -21.01 -4.19
N GLU A 249 -6.83 -21.09 -3.85
CA GLU A 249 -5.71 -20.37 -4.50
C GLU A 249 -4.84 -21.27 -5.42
N ALA A 250 -5.12 -22.58 -5.48
CA ALA A 250 -4.27 -23.58 -6.14
C ALA A 250 -4.30 -23.52 -7.68
N VAL A 251 -3.64 -22.50 -8.24
CA VAL A 251 -2.83 -22.64 -9.46
C VAL A 251 -1.51 -21.94 -9.15
N GLN A 252 -0.43 -22.73 -9.00
CA GLN A 252 0.94 -22.22 -8.88
C GLN A 252 1.21 -21.26 -10.04
N ALA A 253 1.11 -19.96 -9.79
CA ALA A 253 1.59 -18.95 -10.70
C ALA A 253 3.11 -18.93 -10.54
N ASN A 254 3.82 -19.51 -11.50
CA ASN A 254 5.25 -19.25 -11.65
C ASN A 254 5.38 -17.75 -11.98
N TRP A 255 5.63 -16.95 -10.94
CA TRP A 255 5.91 -15.51 -11.05
C TRP A 255 7.29 -15.24 -11.68
N VAL A 256 8.07 -16.29 -11.91
CA VAL A 256 9.41 -16.28 -12.49
C VAL A 256 9.25 -16.46 -14.00
N ASP A 257 9.66 -15.44 -14.77
CA ASP A 257 9.82 -15.40 -16.23
C ASP A 257 8.66 -14.89 -17.11
N ALA A 258 8.37 -13.57 -17.05
CA ALA A 258 7.71 -12.81 -18.13
C ALA A 258 8.17 -11.34 -18.25
#